data_AF-A0A034V159-F1
#
_entry.id   AF-A0A034V159-F1
#
_cell.length_a   1.000
_cell.length_b   1.000
_cell.length_c   1.000
_cell.angle_alpha   90.00
_cell.angle_beta   90.00
_cell.angle_gamma   90.00
#
_symmetry.space_group_name_H-M   'P 1'
#
loop_
_entity.id
_entity.type
_entity.pdbx_description
1 polymer ?
#
loop_
_entity_poly.entity_id
_entity_poly.type
_entity_poly.pdbx_seq_one_letter_code
_entity_poly.pdbx_strand_id
1 'polypeptide(L)'
;EEIGIVEDDLEMFYIRWSKYDPHATQFIHFGQLSDFIASLDPPLGISKPNTVALVSFNLPISRGNKIHCLDILHALVKHVLGHVEETDNFKQLQEQMDVKFKKQFPTRKELEIVSSTRIWKRQEKAAKTIQNAWREYQRMKKEKERSNS
;
A
#
# COMPACT_ATOMS: atom_id res chain seq x y z
N GLU A 1 -12.93 20.39 -17.25
CA GLU A 1 -12.36 20.59 -15.90
C GLU A 1 -10.96 20.03 -15.91
N GLU A 2 -9.98 20.76 -15.36
CA GLU A 2 -8.63 20.23 -15.21
C GLU A 2 -8.68 19.03 -14.25
N ILE A 3 -8.55 17.82 -14.80
CA ILE A 3 -8.36 16.61 -14.01
C ILE A 3 -6.89 16.62 -13.58
N GLY A 4 -6.60 17.37 -12.51
CA GLY A 4 -5.27 17.56 -11.97
C GLY A 4 -5.33 17.57 -10.45
N ILE A 5 -4.26 17.09 -9.82
CA ILE A 5 -4.09 17.21 -8.36
C ILE A 5 -3.65 18.65 -8.09
N VAL A 6 -4.43 19.38 -7.30
CA VAL A 6 -4.11 20.75 -6.91
C VAL A 6 -3.38 20.79 -5.57
N GLU A 7 -2.87 21.96 -5.20
CA GLU A 7 -2.13 22.15 -3.94
C GLU A 7 -2.98 21.78 -2.71
N ASP A 8 -4.26 22.21 -2.70
CA ASP A 8 -5.23 21.89 -1.65
C ASP A 8 -5.41 20.37 -1.43
N ASP A 9 -5.36 19.55 -2.49
CA ASP A 9 -5.46 18.10 -2.38
C ASP A 9 -4.26 17.50 -1.62
N LEU A 10 -3.07 18.06 -1.85
CA LEU A 10 -1.84 17.66 -1.17
C LEU A 10 -1.86 18.11 0.30
N GLU A 11 -2.37 19.30 0.59
CA GLU A 11 -2.57 19.77 1.97
C GLU A 11 -3.54 18.85 2.72
N MET A 12 -4.69 18.54 2.11
CA MET A 12 -5.69 17.64 2.70
C MET A 12 -5.14 16.23 2.92
N PHE A 13 -4.28 15.73 2.02
CA PHE A 13 -3.54 14.49 2.23
C PHE A 13 -2.69 14.54 3.51
N TYR A 14 -1.89 15.60 3.72
CA TYR A 14 -1.04 15.73 4.91
C TYR A 14 -1.85 15.96 6.19
N ILE A 15 -2.96 16.68 6.12
CA ILE A 15 -3.91 16.82 7.23
C ILE A 15 -4.42 15.44 7.63
N ARG A 16 -4.80 14.59 6.66
CA ARG A 16 -5.25 13.23 6.95
C ARG A 16 -4.12 12.35 7.48
N TRP A 17 -2.92 12.47 6.90
CA TRP A 17 -1.72 11.73 7.30
C TRP A 17 -1.35 11.98 8.76
N SER A 18 -1.46 13.23 9.23
CA SER A 18 -1.12 13.61 10.61
C SER A 18 -1.89 12.84 11.68
N LYS A 19 -3.09 12.32 11.35
CA LYS A 19 -3.89 11.48 12.25
C LYS A 19 -3.31 10.06 12.42
N TYR A 20 -2.58 9.58 11.42
CA TYR A 20 -1.96 8.26 11.41
C TYR A 20 -0.48 8.29 11.81
N ASP A 21 0.17 9.46 11.69
CA ASP A 21 1.56 9.70 12.06
C ASP A 21 1.71 11.02 12.84
N PRO A 22 1.20 11.09 14.09
CA PRO A 22 1.17 12.33 14.88
C PRO A 22 2.56 12.84 15.30
N HIS A 23 3.59 11.99 15.20
CA HIS A 23 4.96 12.32 15.56
C HIS A 23 5.84 12.62 14.33
N ALA A 24 5.23 12.77 13.14
CA ALA A 24 5.93 13.04 11.88
C ALA A 24 7.11 12.06 11.62
N THR A 25 6.90 10.78 11.94
CA THR A 25 7.90 9.72 11.73
C THR A 25 8.08 9.39 10.25
N GLN A 26 7.15 9.83 9.39
CA GLN A 26 7.05 9.55 7.96
C GLN A 26 6.57 8.13 7.64
N PHE A 27 6.09 7.37 8.64
CA PHE A 27 5.62 6.00 8.46
C PHE A 27 4.24 5.75 9.03
N ILE A 28 3.50 4.87 8.37
CA ILE A 28 2.31 4.23 8.94
C ILE A 28 2.49 2.73 9.02
N HIS A 29 1.77 2.08 9.92
CA HIS A 29 1.71 0.63 9.95
C HIS A 29 0.86 0.10 8.79
N PHE A 30 1.31 -0.96 8.12
CA PHE A 30 0.63 -1.57 6.97
C PHE A 30 -0.84 -1.91 7.26
N GLY A 31 -1.15 -2.35 8.49
CA GLY A 31 -2.53 -2.65 8.90
C GLY A 31 -3.49 -1.46 8.85
N GLN A 32 -2.98 -0.22 8.91
CA GLN A 32 -3.79 1.01 8.86
C GLN A 32 -3.93 1.57 7.44
N LEU A 33 -3.17 1.05 6.47
CA LEU A 33 -3.10 1.59 5.12
C LEU A 33 -4.47 1.65 4.43
N SER A 34 -5.26 0.58 4.53
CA SER A 34 -6.59 0.51 3.92
C SER A 34 -7.55 1.57 4.47
N ASP A 35 -7.49 1.83 5.78
CA ASP A 35 -8.28 2.88 6.43
C ASP A 35 -7.81 4.27 6.02
N PHE A 36 -6.49 4.50 6.03
CA PHE A 36 -5.91 5.77 5.62
C PHE A 36 -6.37 6.18 4.21
N ILE A 37 -6.18 5.29 3.23
CA ILE A 37 -6.56 5.52 1.83
C ILE A 37 -8.05 5.76 1.66
N ALA A 38 -8.90 5.07 2.43
CA ALA A 38 -10.34 5.26 2.38
C ALA A 38 -10.81 6.55 3.08
N SER A 39 -9.93 7.19 3.84
CA SER A 39 -10.23 8.39 4.61
C SER A 39 -9.82 9.69 3.92
N LEU A 40 -9.10 9.59 2.80
CA LEU A 40 -8.72 10.72 1.96
C LEU A 40 -9.93 11.18 1.13
N ASP A 41 -9.95 12.47 0.81
CA ASP A 41 -10.96 13.07 -0.05
C ASP A 41 -10.62 12.83 -1.54
N PRO A 42 -11.61 12.88 -2.46
CA PRO A 42 -11.34 12.89 -3.89
C PRO A 42 -10.39 14.04 -4.27
N PRO A 43 -9.47 13.86 -5.23
CA PRO A 43 -9.34 12.69 -6.11
C PRO A 43 -8.46 11.56 -5.54
N LEU A 44 -7.79 11.75 -4.40
CA LEU A 44 -6.83 10.80 -3.85
C LEU A 44 -7.48 9.62 -3.09
N GLY A 45 -8.69 9.82 -2.58
CA GLY A 45 -9.43 8.81 -1.81
C GLY A 45 -9.89 7.60 -2.61
N ILE A 46 -9.68 6.40 -2.05
CA ILE A 46 -10.19 5.15 -2.62
C ILE A 46 -11.00 4.40 -1.56
N SER A 47 -12.32 4.41 -1.73
CA SER A 47 -13.29 3.76 -0.84
C SER A 47 -13.03 2.26 -0.71
N LYS A 48 -13.39 1.68 0.44
CA LYS A 48 -13.35 0.23 0.62
C LYS A 48 -14.44 -0.47 -0.21
N PRO A 49 -14.18 -1.70 -0.73
CA PRO A 49 -12.95 -2.47 -0.60
C PRO A 49 -11.84 -1.98 -1.55
N ASN A 50 -10.70 -1.57 -1.00
CA ASN A 50 -9.59 -0.99 -1.77
C ASN A 50 -8.38 -1.93 -1.91
N THR A 51 -8.48 -3.20 -1.48
CA THR A 51 -7.39 -4.18 -1.51
C THR A 51 -6.77 -4.36 -2.90
N VAL A 52 -7.58 -4.32 -3.97
CA VAL A 52 -7.07 -4.48 -5.34
C VAL A 52 -6.17 -3.30 -5.72
N ALA A 53 -6.57 -2.07 -5.40
CA ALA A 53 -5.75 -0.88 -5.62
C ALA A 53 -4.46 -0.93 -4.80
N LEU A 54 -4.53 -1.31 -3.52
CA LEU A 54 -3.33 -1.44 -2.68
C LEU A 54 -2.32 -2.46 -3.25
N VAL A 55 -2.82 -3.55 -3.84
CA VAL A 55 -1.99 -4.57 -4.49
C VAL A 55 -1.40 -4.05 -5.80
N SER A 56 -2.15 -3.29 -6.61
CA SER A 56 -1.65 -2.72 -7.86
C SER A 56 -0.58 -1.65 -7.62
N PHE A 57 -0.68 -0.88 -6.53
CA PHE A 57 0.31 0.12 -6.13
C PHE A 57 1.68 -0.50 -5.81
N ASN A 58 1.72 -1.78 -5.40
CA ASN A 58 2.95 -2.50 -5.09
C ASN A 58 3.87 -1.72 -4.12
N LEU A 59 3.28 -1.15 -3.07
CA LEU A 59 3.98 -0.31 -2.09
C LEU A 59 5.02 -1.14 -1.32
N PRO A 60 6.24 -0.62 -1.11
CA PRO A 60 7.26 -1.29 -0.32
C PRO A 60 6.86 -1.33 1.16
N ILE A 61 7.11 -2.47 1.80
CA ILE A 61 6.88 -2.69 3.23
C ILE A 61 8.24 -2.91 3.89
N SER A 62 8.62 -1.98 4.76
CA SER A 62 9.84 -2.05 5.56
C SER A 62 9.67 -2.95 6.78
N ARG A 63 10.80 -3.38 7.35
CA ARG A 63 10.83 -4.14 8.60
C ARG A 63 9.97 -3.45 9.68
N GLY A 64 9.20 -4.26 10.42
CA GLY A 64 8.20 -3.75 11.38
C GLY A 64 6.87 -3.35 10.75
N ASN A 65 6.57 -3.82 9.53
CA ASN A 65 5.33 -3.55 8.79
C ASN A 65 5.06 -2.05 8.59
N LYS A 66 6.09 -1.28 8.28
CA LYS A 66 5.99 0.16 8.04
C LYS A 66 5.99 0.48 6.56
N ILE A 67 5.21 1.48 6.16
CA ILE A 67 5.18 2.02 4.80
C ILE A 67 5.41 3.52 4.89
N HIS A 68 6.26 4.04 4.00
CA HIS A 68 6.65 5.43 3.98
C HIS A 68 5.54 6.30 3.36
N CYS A 69 5.29 7.48 3.95
CA CYS A 69 4.31 8.48 3.50
C CYS A 69 4.41 8.75 2.00
N LEU A 70 5.63 9.09 1.57
CA LEU A 70 5.92 9.41 0.18
C LEU A 70 5.58 8.29 -0.81
N ASP A 71 5.85 7.03 -0.48
CA ASP A 71 5.54 5.92 -1.39
C ASP A 71 4.04 5.82 -1.64
N ILE A 72 3.25 6.10 -0.60
CA ILE A 72 1.79 6.15 -0.68
C ILE A 72 1.34 7.34 -1.53
N LEU A 73 1.86 8.54 -1.26
CA LEU A 73 1.53 9.75 -2.01
C LEU A 73 1.85 9.57 -3.51
N HIS A 74 3.02 9.03 -3.85
CA HIS A 74 3.41 8.73 -5.23
C HIS A 74 2.46 7.76 -5.93
N ALA A 75 2.11 6.66 -5.26
CA ALA A 75 1.23 5.67 -5.84
C ALA A 75 -0.17 6.25 -6.12
N LEU A 76 -0.68 7.10 -5.21
CA LEU A 76 -1.96 7.78 -5.38
C LEU A 76 -1.91 8.82 -6.50
N VAL A 77 -0.88 9.67 -6.53
CA VAL A 77 -0.69 10.66 -7.58
C VAL A 77 -0.62 9.98 -8.95
N LYS A 78 0.16 8.90 -9.04
CA LYS A 78 0.23 8.10 -10.26
C LYS A 78 -1.10 7.44 -10.62
N HIS A 79 -1.87 6.99 -9.63
CA HIS A 79 -3.18 6.40 -9.86
C HIS A 79 -4.17 7.41 -10.45
N VAL A 80 -4.23 8.63 -9.90
CA VAL A 80 -5.12 9.68 -10.39
C VAL A 80 -4.68 10.17 -11.78
N LEU A 81 -3.39 10.45 -11.94
CA LEU A 81 -2.85 10.97 -13.20
C LEU A 81 -2.74 9.90 -14.29
N GLY A 82 -2.61 8.62 -13.96
CA GLY A 82 -2.61 7.52 -14.94
C GLY A 82 -3.95 7.24 -15.60
N HIS A 83 -5.03 7.93 -15.19
CA HIS A 83 -6.29 8.00 -15.95
C HIS A 83 -6.24 9.08 -17.04
N VAL A 84 -5.25 9.97 -17.00
CA VAL A 84 -4.91 10.92 -18.08
C VAL A 84 -3.91 10.18 -18.98
N GLU A 85 -4.10 10.22 -20.30
CA GLU A 85 -3.19 9.55 -21.26
C GLU A 85 -1.71 9.83 -20.90
N GLU A 86 -0.84 8.81 -20.96
CA GLU A 86 0.60 8.92 -20.66
C GLU A 86 1.30 9.89 -21.62
N THR A 87 1.17 11.19 -21.36
CA THR A 87 1.86 12.25 -22.09
C THR A 87 3.29 12.37 -21.58
N ASP A 88 4.22 12.80 -22.44
CA ASP A 88 5.64 12.95 -22.05
C ASP A 88 5.84 13.94 -20.90
N ASN A 89 4.94 14.90 -20.73
CA ASN A 89 4.93 15.84 -19.60
C ASN A 89 4.69 15.12 -18.26
N PHE A 90 3.88 14.06 -18.23
CA PHE A 90 3.63 13.27 -17.02
C PHE A 90 4.87 12.49 -16.59
N LYS A 91 5.60 11.91 -17.55
CA LYS A 91 6.88 11.22 -17.28
C LYS A 91 7.91 12.18 -16.69
N GLN A 92 8.02 13.38 -17.23
CA GLN A 92 8.92 14.41 -16.70
C GLN A 92 8.53 14.86 -15.29
N LEU A 93 7.23 15.02 -14.99
CA LEU A 93 6.77 15.35 -13.65
C LEU A 93 7.10 14.23 -12.65
N GLN A 94 6.91 12.97 -13.04
CA GLN A 94 7.26 11.81 -12.23
C GLN A 94 8.77 11.75 -11.93
N GLU A 95 9.63 11.99 -12.93
CA GLU A 95 11.08 12.04 -12.73
C GLU A 95 11.52 13.20 -11.84
N GLN A 96 10.92 14.38 -12.01
CA GLN A 96 11.21 15.55 -11.17
C GLN A 96 10.81 15.31 -9.72
N MET A 97 9.65 14.71 -9.50
CA MET A 97 9.20 14.23 -8.20
C MET A 97 10.25 13.29 -7.61
N ASP A 98 10.56 12.17 -8.28
CA ASP A 98 11.51 11.17 -7.79
C ASP A 98 12.90 11.75 -7.44
N VAL A 99 13.41 12.71 -8.24
CA VAL A 99 14.69 13.39 -7.98
C VAL A 99 14.63 14.29 -6.75
N LYS A 100 13.58 15.12 -6.62
CA LYS A 100 13.40 16.00 -5.45
C LYS A 100 13.29 15.18 -4.18
N PHE A 101 12.55 14.07 -4.24
CA PHE A 101 12.30 13.25 -3.07
C PHE A 101 13.50 12.42 -2.61
N LYS A 102 14.31 11.90 -3.53
CA LYS A 102 15.59 11.24 -3.18
C LYS A 102 16.55 12.16 -2.44
N LYS A 103 16.51 13.47 -2.72
CA LYS A 103 17.35 14.47 -2.05
C LYS A 103 16.81 14.86 -0.67
N GLN A 104 15.49 14.87 -0.50
CA GLN A 104 14.84 15.41 0.70
C GLN A 104 14.73 14.39 1.85
N PHE A 105 14.83 13.09 1.57
CA PHE A 105 14.66 12.02 2.57
C PHE A 105 15.86 11.05 2.66
N PRO A 106 17.02 11.50 3.19
CA PRO A 106 18.23 10.66 3.30
C PRO A 106 18.10 9.48 4.28
N THR A 107 17.23 9.60 5.31
CA THR A 107 16.95 8.56 6.33
C THR A 107 16.28 7.31 5.77
N ARG A 108 15.71 7.37 4.56
CA ARG A 108 15.11 6.20 3.88
C ARG A 108 16.11 5.06 3.68
N LYS A 109 17.42 5.35 3.61
CA LYS A 109 18.47 4.33 3.49
C LYS A 109 18.57 3.39 4.70
N GLU A 110 18.06 3.80 5.86
CA GLU A 110 18.20 3.05 7.11
C GLU A 110 17.13 1.97 7.27
N LEU A 111 16.07 1.99 6.46
CA LEU A 111 14.98 1.02 6.55
C LEU A 111 15.08 -0.06 5.49
N GLU A 112 15.32 -1.28 5.97
CA GLU A 112 15.30 -2.49 5.16
C GLU A 112 13.88 -2.77 4.64
N ILE A 113 13.72 -2.76 3.31
CA ILE A 113 12.50 -3.21 2.63
C ILE A 113 12.49 -4.75 2.65
N VAL A 114 11.47 -5.33 3.27
CA VAL A 114 11.35 -6.80 3.43
C VAL A 114 10.22 -7.41 2.60
N SER A 115 9.27 -6.60 2.12
CA SER A 115 8.13 -7.07 1.32
C SER A 115 7.52 -5.93 0.49
N SER A 116 6.43 -6.22 -0.20
CA SER A 116 5.54 -5.23 -0.81
C SER A 116 4.08 -5.63 -0.63
N THR A 117 3.13 -4.72 -0.83
CA THR A 117 1.68 -5.04 -0.74
C THR A 117 1.27 -6.17 -1.69
N ARG A 118 1.90 -6.25 -2.87
CA ARG A 118 1.68 -7.33 -3.84
C ARG A 118 2.26 -8.66 -3.37
N ILE A 119 3.49 -8.65 -2.85
CA ILE A 119 4.14 -9.85 -2.30
C ILE A 119 3.35 -10.37 -1.08
N TRP A 120 2.95 -9.47 -0.17
CA TRP A 120 2.09 -9.77 0.97
C TRP A 120 0.82 -10.50 0.54
N LYS A 121 0.11 -9.99 -0.48
CA LYS A 121 -1.13 -10.63 -0.96
C LYS A 121 -0.88 -12.03 -1.51
N ARG A 122 0.22 -12.22 -2.24
CA ARG A 122 0.64 -13.53 -2.75
C ARG A 122 0.94 -14.52 -1.60
N GLN A 123 1.66 -14.05 -0.58
CA GLN A 123 1.98 -14.84 0.61
C GLN A 123 0.73 -15.19 1.43
N GLU A 124 -0.20 -14.26 1.60
CA GLU A 124 -1.49 -14.49 2.26
C GLU A 124 -2.28 -15.60 1.57
N LYS A 125 -2.36 -15.56 0.23
CA LYS A 125 -3.02 -16.60 -0.56
C LYS A 125 -2.33 -17.96 -0.41
N ALA A 126 -1.00 -18.00 -0.49
CA ALA A 126 -0.22 -19.23 -0.32
C ALA A 126 -0.41 -19.84 1.07
N ALA A 127 -0.37 -19.01 2.13
CA ALA A 127 -0.59 -19.43 3.50
C ALA A 127 -1.99 -20.05 3.67
N LYS A 128 -3.03 -19.42 3.13
CA LYS A 128 -4.41 -19.95 3.16
C LYS A 128 -4.50 -21.31 2.46
N THR A 129 -3.88 -21.48 1.30
CA THR A 129 -3.85 -22.78 0.59
C THR A 129 -3.23 -23.88 1.45
N ILE A 130 -2.04 -23.63 2.03
CA ILE A 130 -1.33 -24.60 2.88
C ILE A 130 -2.15 -24.93 4.13
N GLN A 131 -2.68 -23.91 4.81
CA GLN A 131 -3.48 -24.10 6.01
C GLN A 131 -4.74 -24.91 5.74
N ASN A 132 -5.42 -24.66 4.63
CA ASN A 132 -6.62 -25.40 4.25
C ASN A 132 -6.30 -26.87 3.95
N ALA A 133 -5.22 -27.13 3.19
CA ALA A 133 -4.77 -28.49 2.91
C ALA A 133 -4.41 -29.24 4.21
N TRP A 134 -3.74 -28.58 5.16
CA TRP A 134 -3.42 -29.17 6.45
C TRP A 134 -4.66 -29.48 7.30
N ARG A 135 -5.62 -28.56 7.39
CA ARG A 135 -6.88 -28.76 8.12
C ARG A 135 -7.68 -29.92 7.54
N GLU A 136 -7.72 -30.02 6.22
CA GLU A 136 -8.36 -31.13 5.49
C GLU A 136 -7.69 -32.47 5.85
N TYR A 137 -6.35 -32.53 5.73
CA TYR A 137 -5.59 -33.72 6.11
C TYR A 137 -5.85 -34.16 7.56
N GLN A 138 -5.85 -33.20 8.50
CA GLN A 138 -6.13 -33.49 9.91
C GLN A 138 -7.56 -34.03 10.13
N ARG A 139 -8.55 -33.51 9.38
CA ARG A 139 -9.93 -34.03 9.43
C ARG A 139 -9.98 -35.47 8.94
N MET A 140 -9.42 -35.74 7.76
CA MET A 140 -9.42 -37.09 7.16
C MET A 140 -8.69 -38.10 8.05
N LYS A 141 -7.57 -37.69 8.68
CA LYS A 141 -6.83 -38.53 9.61
C LYS A 141 -7.69 -38.93 10.81
N LYS A 142 -8.37 -37.97 11.45
CA LYS A 142 -9.27 -38.23 12.58
C LYS A 142 -10.44 -39.13 12.22
N GLU A 143 -11.03 -38.93 11.03
CA GLU A 143 -12.11 -39.79 10.53
C GLU A 143 -11.65 -41.23 10.33
N LYS A 144 -10.45 -41.43 9.77
CA LYS A 144 -9.85 -42.75 9.60
C LYS A 144 -9.55 -43.44 10.94
N GLU A 145 -9.04 -42.70 11.92
CA GLU A 145 -8.80 -43.22 13.28
C GLU A 145 -10.10 -43.65 13.96
N ARG A 146 -11.19 -42.86 13.79
CA ARG A 146 -12.51 -43.20 14.32
C ARG A 146 -13.14 -44.42 13.64
N SER A 147 -12.98 -44.57 12.33
CA SER A 147 -13.50 -45.73 11.60
C SER A 147 -12.76 -47.03 11.88
N ASN A 148 -11.54 -46.95 12.44
CA ASN A 148 -10.69 -48.09 12.79
C ASN A 148 -10.78 -48.48 14.28
N SER A 149 -11.54 -47.74 15.09
CA SER A 149 -11.83 -48.02 16.51
C SER A 149 -13.22 -48.60 16.66
#